data_AF-A0A8T2QMU9-F1
#
_entry.id   AF-A0A8T2QMU9-F1
#
_cell.length_a   1.000
_cell.length_b   1.000
_cell.length_c   1.000
_cell.angle_alpha   90.00
_cell.angle_beta   90.00
_cell.angle_gamma   90.00
#
_symmetry.space_group_name_H-M   'P 1'
#
loop_
_entity.id
_entity.type
_entity.pdbx_description
1 polymer ?
#
loop_
_entity_poly.entity_id
_entity_poly.type
_entity_poly.pdbx_seq_one_letter_code
_entity_poly.pdbx_strand_id
1 'polypeptide(L)'
;PYTLHYKTHKPERDGSFCERIFGPIKSGVCACGNYQSINNEDTSSTFCKQCGVEFTDSRVRRYRMGYIKLACPVTHIWFSKGVPSYIANSLAKPLKELESLVYCDA
;
A
#
# COMPACT_ATOMS: atom_id res chain seq x y z
N PRO A 1 13.50 2.84 1.80
CA PRO A 1 12.05 2.93 2.06
C PRO A 1 11.75 3.86 3.25
N TYR A 2 10.98 4.93 3.00
CA TYR A 2 10.65 5.93 4.02
C TYR A 2 9.47 5.47 4.89
N THR A 3 9.54 5.74 6.20
CA THR A 3 8.52 5.35 7.18
C THR A 3 8.00 6.56 7.94
N LEU A 4 8.68 6.94 9.03
CA LEU A 4 8.41 8.09 9.87
C LEU A 4 9.67 8.96 9.93
N HIS A 5 9.50 10.27 9.95
CA HIS A 5 10.60 11.21 10.12
C HIS A 5 11.13 11.15 11.57
N TYR A 6 12.44 10.98 11.74
CA TYR A 6 13.06 10.68 13.04
C TYR A 6 12.83 11.73 14.14
N LYS A 7 12.72 13.03 13.81
CA LYS A 7 12.49 14.09 14.81
C LYS A 7 11.02 14.38 15.09
N THR A 8 10.19 14.32 14.06
CA THR A 8 8.79 14.79 14.14
C THR A 8 7.84 13.64 14.41
N HIS A 9 8.32 12.39 14.25
CA HIS A 9 7.52 11.17 14.28
C HIS A 9 6.31 11.20 13.34
N LYS A 10 6.31 12.11 12.36
CA LYS A 10 5.28 12.22 11.33
C LYS A 10 5.60 11.26 10.17
N PRO A 11 4.58 10.67 9.54
CA PRO A 11 4.76 9.80 8.39
C PRO A 11 5.33 10.58 7.21
N GLU A 12 6.31 9.97 6.56
CA GLU A 12 6.92 10.53 5.37
C GLU A 12 5.96 10.48 4.19
N ARG A 13 6.05 11.50 3.31
CA ARG A 13 5.25 11.53 2.09
C ARG A 13 5.68 10.37 1.19
N ASP A 14 4.70 9.64 0.66
CA ASP A 14 4.89 8.45 -0.18
C ASP A 14 5.67 7.30 0.50
N GLY A 15 5.84 7.37 1.82
CA GLY A 15 6.34 6.29 2.64
C GLY A 15 5.26 5.26 2.99
N SER A 16 5.68 4.21 3.69
CA SER A 16 4.81 3.09 4.09
C SER A 16 3.65 3.47 5.02
N PHE A 17 3.67 4.67 5.61
CA PHE A 17 2.62 5.17 6.52
C PHE A 17 1.95 6.45 6.02
N CYS A 18 2.13 6.81 4.75
CA CYS A 18 1.67 8.06 4.16
C CYS A 18 0.16 8.29 4.37
N GLU A 19 -0.20 9.42 4.98
CA GLU A 19 -1.60 9.79 5.27
C GLU A 19 -2.44 9.97 4.00
N ARG A 20 -1.82 10.31 2.88
CA ARG A 20 -2.51 10.46 1.59
C ARG A 20 -3.07 9.13 1.08
N ILE A 21 -2.38 8.03 1.35
CA ILE A 21 -2.76 6.68 0.87
C ILE A 21 -3.66 6.01 1.90
N PHE A 22 -3.20 5.94 3.15
CA PHE A 22 -3.87 5.17 4.19
C PHE A 22 -4.95 5.97 4.94
N GLY A 23 -4.97 7.29 4.81
CA GLY A 23 -5.89 8.18 5.53
C GLY A 23 -5.23 8.91 6.72
N PRO A 24 -5.93 9.86 7.33
CA PRO A 24 -5.38 10.77 8.33
C PRO A 24 -5.06 10.06 9.65
N ILE A 25 -4.05 10.56 10.40
CA ILE A 25 -3.73 10.03 11.75
C ILE A 25 -4.82 10.37 12.76
N LYS A 26 -5.37 11.58 12.67
CA LYS A 26 -6.43 12.08 13.55
C LYS A 26 -7.66 12.39 12.72
N SER A 27 -8.82 12.00 13.22
CA SER A 27 -10.09 12.17 12.52
C SER A 27 -10.35 13.65 12.21
N GLY A 28 -10.63 13.96 10.94
CA GLY A 28 -10.91 15.32 10.48
C GLY A 28 -9.70 16.26 10.43
N VAL A 29 -8.47 15.79 10.68
CA VAL A 29 -7.24 16.60 10.62
C VAL A 29 -6.35 16.09 9.48
N CYS A 30 -5.93 16.98 8.58
CA CYS A 30 -4.97 16.64 7.53
C CYS A 30 -3.52 16.75 8.01
N ALA A 31 -2.56 16.21 7.24
CA ALA A 31 -1.14 16.24 7.58
C ALA A 31 -0.55 17.66 7.78
N CYS A 32 -1.12 18.68 7.09
CA CYS A 32 -0.74 20.09 7.25
C CYS A 32 -1.22 20.71 8.57
N GLY A 33 -2.17 20.07 9.26
CA GLY A 33 -2.79 20.58 10.49
C GLY A 33 -4.12 21.32 10.28
N ASN A 34 -4.63 21.40 9.05
CA ASN A 34 -5.97 21.92 8.82
C ASN A 34 -7.01 20.93 9.37
N TYR A 35 -8.09 21.45 9.94
CA TYR A 35 -9.19 20.67 10.50
C TYR A 35 -10.48 20.93 9.75
N GLN A 36 -11.26 19.89 9.51
CA GLN A 36 -12.59 19.95 8.93
C GLN A 36 -13.51 18.98 9.67
N SER A 37 -14.69 19.48 10.05
CA SER A 37 -15.72 18.65 10.69
C SER A 37 -16.22 17.60 9.72
N ILE A 38 -16.23 16.33 10.16
CA ILE A 38 -16.67 15.18 9.35
C ILE A 38 -18.20 15.21 9.12
N ASN A 39 -18.95 15.91 9.98
CA ASN A 39 -20.42 15.89 9.98
C ASN A 39 -21.08 16.94 9.06
N ASN A 40 -20.29 17.83 8.44
CA ASN A 40 -20.86 18.86 7.57
C ASN A 40 -20.87 18.34 6.14
N GLU A 41 -22.03 17.82 5.70
CA GLU A 41 -22.29 17.31 4.35
C GLU A 41 -22.22 18.40 3.26
N ASP A 42 -22.09 19.67 3.66
CA ASP A 42 -22.29 20.79 2.76
C ASP A 42 -20.97 21.38 2.24
N THR A 43 -20.70 21.10 0.95
CA THR A 43 -19.94 21.94 -0.02
C THR A 43 -18.41 22.03 0.05
N SER A 44 -17.73 21.40 1.01
CA SER A 44 -16.27 21.52 1.15
C SER A 44 -15.51 20.31 0.62
N SER A 45 -14.39 20.55 -0.08
CA SER A 45 -13.58 19.51 -0.72
C SER A 45 -13.12 18.45 0.29
N THR A 46 -13.46 17.18 0.05
CA THR A 46 -13.11 16.04 0.91
C THR A 46 -11.60 15.88 1.12
N PHE A 47 -10.77 16.43 0.23
CA PHE A 47 -9.32 16.38 0.30
C PHE A 47 -8.70 17.76 0.52
N CYS A 48 -7.65 17.80 1.33
CA CYS A 48 -6.85 19.01 1.50
C CYS A 48 -6.09 19.36 0.21
N LYS A 49 -6.26 20.58 -0.31
CA LYS A 49 -5.58 21.05 -1.54
C LYS A 49 -4.04 21.08 -1.45
N GLN A 50 -3.48 21.18 -0.25
CA GLN A 50 -2.02 21.28 -0.04
C GLN A 50 -1.35 19.91 0.13
N CYS A 51 -1.85 19.06 1.04
CA CYS A 51 -1.24 17.74 1.30
C CYS A 51 -1.94 16.57 0.58
N GLY A 52 -3.15 16.77 0.05
CA GLY A 52 -3.95 15.71 -0.58
C GLY A 52 -4.51 14.67 0.39
N VAL A 53 -4.40 14.90 1.71
CA VAL A 53 -5.00 14.01 2.72
C VAL A 53 -6.49 14.25 2.80
N GLU A 54 -7.24 13.16 2.90
CA GLU A 54 -8.70 13.18 3.05
C GLU A 54 -9.13 13.52 4.47
N PHE A 55 -10.14 14.35 4.61
CA PHE A 55 -10.79 14.63 5.88
C PHE A 55 -11.81 13.53 6.18
N THR A 56 -11.34 12.48 6.85
CA THR A 56 -12.15 11.32 7.23
C THR A 56 -11.77 10.84 8.63
N ASP A 57 -12.42 9.78 9.10
CA ASP A 57 -12.09 9.14 10.37
C ASP A 57 -10.75 8.39 10.26
N SER A 58 -9.88 8.58 11.23
CA SER A 58 -8.62 7.83 11.37
C SER A 58 -8.78 6.30 11.31
N ARG A 59 -9.98 5.78 11.63
CA ARG A 59 -10.32 4.36 11.51
C ARG A 59 -10.10 3.78 10.11
N VAL A 60 -10.19 4.58 9.05
CA VAL A 60 -9.98 4.10 7.67
C VAL A 60 -8.58 3.51 7.44
N ARG A 61 -7.57 3.93 8.22
CA ARG A 61 -6.19 3.42 8.14
C ARG A 61 -6.06 1.92 8.40
N ARG A 62 -7.07 1.30 9.03
CA ARG A 62 -7.12 -0.15 9.28
C ARG A 62 -7.61 -0.94 8.07
N TYR A 63 -8.29 -0.28 7.13
CA TYR A 63 -9.00 -0.94 6.03
C TYR A 63 -8.45 -0.57 4.65
N ARG A 64 -7.81 0.60 4.51
CA ARG A 64 -7.23 1.04 3.23
C ARG A 64 -5.97 0.25 2.91
N MET A 65 -5.92 -0.27 1.69
CA MET A 65 -4.78 -1.00 1.16
C MET A 65 -3.91 -0.09 0.30
N GLY A 66 -2.58 -0.26 0.41
CA GLY A 66 -1.62 0.26 -0.55
C GLY A 66 -1.20 -0.83 -1.53
N TYR A 67 -0.53 -0.44 -2.61
CA TYR A 67 0.12 -1.38 -3.52
C TYR A 67 1.49 -0.86 -3.91
N ILE A 68 2.36 -1.76 -4.35
CA ILE A 68 3.68 -1.42 -4.90
C ILE A 68 3.67 -1.86 -6.36
N LYS A 69 3.93 -0.92 -7.26
CA LYS A 69 4.11 -1.22 -8.68
C LYS A 69 5.52 -1.77 -8.89
N LEU A 70 5.63 -3.06 -9.21
CA LEU A 70 6.91 -3.71 -9.49
C LEU A 70 7.40 -3.31 -10.89
N ALA A 71 8.73 -3.22 -11.05
CA ALA A 71 9.35 -2.98 -12.35
C ALA A 71 9.22 -4.19 -13.28
N CYS A 72 9.33 -5.39 -12.72
CA CYS A 72 9.18 -6.66 -13.41
C CYS A 72 8.11 -7.52 -12.71
N PRO A 73 7.41 -8.41 -13.43
CA PRO A 73 6.49 -9.36 -12.82
C PRO A 73 7.25 -10.32 -11.90
N VAL A 74 6.62 -10.70 -10.79
CA VAL A 74 7.16 -11.64 -9.80
C VAL A 74 6.15 -12.75 -9.57
N THR A 75 6.63 -13.99 -9.46
CA THR A 75 5.79 -15.14 -9.14
C THR A 75 5.48 -15.21 -7.64
N HIS A 76 4.23 -15.45 -7.29
CA HIS A 76 3.85 -15.66 -5.89
C HIS A 76 4.31 -17.04 -5.40
N ILE A 77 5.02 -17.08 -4.27
CA ILE A 77 5.67 -18.30 -3.75
C ILE A 77 4.69 -19.45 -3.49
N TRP A 78 3.47 -19.16 -3.03
CA TRP A 78 2.45 -20.20 -2.80
C TRP A 78 2.05 -20.96 -4.06
N PHE A 79 2.03 -20.31 -5.22
CA PHE A 79 1.68 -20.96 -6.48
C PHE A 79 2.87 -21.62 -7.17
N SER A 80 4.09 -21.19 -6.82
CA SER A 80 5.34 -21.74 -7.37
C SER A 80 5.82 -22.97 -6.57
N LYS A 81 6.01 -22.82 -5.25
CA LYS A 81 6.60 -23.82 -4.35
C LYS A 81 5.57 -24.66 -3.59
N GLY A 82 4.28 -24.32 -3.68
CA GLY A 82 3.22 -25.17 -3.15
C GLY A 82 3.28 -26.55 -3.80
N VAL A 83 3.01 -27.61 -3.05
CA VAL A 83 2.90 -28.98 -3.60
C VAL A 83 1.44 -29.40 -3.50
N PRO A 84 0.76 -29.74 -4.62
CA PRO A 84 1.24 -29.63 -6.00
C PRO A 84 1.40 -28.17 -6.45
N SER A 85 2.38 -27.89 -7.32
CA SER A 85 2.61 -26.54 -7.84
C SER A 85 1.58 -26.23 -8.91
N TYR A 86 0.72 -25.25 -8.64
CA TYR A 86 -0.33 -24.84 -9.56
C TYR A 86 0.25 -24.38 -10.89
N ILE A 87 1.32 -23.58 -10.87
CA ILE A 87 1.95 -23.04 -12.09
C ILE A 87 2.63 -24.16 -12.89
N ALA A 88 3.41 -25.02 -12.22
CA ALA A 88 4.11 -26.11 -12.90
C ALA A 88 3.12 -27.11 -13.53
N ASN A 89 2.02 -27.41 -12.82
CA ASN A 89 0.98 -28.30 -13.31
C ASN A 89 0.21 -27.70 -14.49
N SER A 90 -0.13 -26.40 -14.44
CA SER A 90 -0.76 -25.70 -15.58
C SER A 90 0.13 -25.65 -16.82
N LEU A 91 1.46 -25.61 -16.65
CA LEU A 91 2.42 -25.60 -17.75
C LEU A 91 2.90 -27.00 -18.18
N ALA A 92 2.43 -28.06 -17.50
CA ALA A 92 2.91 -29.43 -17.69
C ALA A 92 4.44 -29.57 -17.64
N LYS A 93 5.08 -28.81 -16.74
CA LYS A 93 6.55 -28.78 -16.57
C LYS A 93 6.96 -29.31 -15.20
N PRO A 94 8.17 -29.91 -15.08
CA PRO A 94 8.71 -30.27 -13.78
C PRO A 94 9.00 -29.03 -12.94
N LEU A 95 8.79 -29.13 -11.63
CA LEU A 95 9.01 -28.03 -10.68
C LEU A 95 10.43 -27.43 -10.79
N LYS A 96 11.43 -28.29 -11.00
CA LYS A 96 12.83 -27.89 -11.11
C LYS A 96 13.09 -26.92 -12.28
N GLU A 97 12.41 -27.11 -13.41
CA GLU A 97 12.53 -26.23 -14.57
C GLU A 97 11.85 -24.88 -14.33
N LEU A 98 10.71 -24.88 -13.61
CA LEU A 98 10.06 -23.64 -13.21
C LEU A 98 10.91 -22.85 -12.21
N GLU A 99 11.52 -23.53 -11.22
CA GLU A 99 12.38 -22.89 -10.23
C GLU A 99 13.61 -22.26 -10.87
N SER A 100 14.29 -22.95 -11.80
CA SER A 100 15.46 -22.37 -12.48
C SER A 100 15.10 -21.10 -13.27
N LEU A 101 13.93 -21.09 -13.94
CA LEU A 101 13.43 -19.91 -14.64
C LEU A 101 13.10 -18.75 -13.72
N VAL A 102 12.46 -19.02 -12.57
CA VAL A 102 12.04 -17.99 -11.60
C VAL A 102 13.24 -17.38 -10.88
N TYR A 103 14.23 -18.20 -10.53
CA TYR A 103 15.43 -17.75 -9.83
C TYR A 103 16.53 -17.23 -10.77
N CYS A 104 16.30 -17.28 -12.09
CA CYS A 104 17.30 -16.95 -13.10
C CYS A 104 18.60 -17.76 -12.91
N ASP A 105 18.47 -19.02 -12.47
CA ASP A 105 19.60 -19.95 -12.37
C ASP A 105 20.00 -20.37 -13.79
N ALA A 106 21.28 -20.21 -14.12
CA ALA A 106 21.87 -20.57 -15.41
C ALA A 106 21.98 -22.09 -15.60
#